data_AF-A0A3B0S227-F1
#
_entry.id   AF-A0A3B0S227-F1
#
_cell.length_a   1.000
_cell.length_b   1.000
_cell.length_c   1.000
_cell.angle_alpha   90.00
_cell.angle_beta   90.00
_cell.angle_gamma   90.00
#
_symmetry.space_group_name_H-M   'P 1'
#
loop_
_entity.id
_entity.type
_entity.pdbx_description
1 polymer ?
#
loop_
_entity_poly.entity_id
_entity_poly.type
_entity_poly.pdbx_seq_one_letter_code
_entity_poly.pdbx_strand_id
1 'polypeptide(L)' 'MHEAWIISARLKAFGIRSRVHGDAVGPYAFTVGAMGRTEVWVACSDAEEARSVLDVSDQEAAVDAE' A
#
# COMPACT_ATOMS: atom_id res chain seq x y z
N MET A 1 2.33 9.55 -2.16
CA MET A 1 2.67 8.71 -3.34
C MET A 1 3.71 7.62 -3.03
N HIS A 2 4.65 7.80 -2.09
CA HIS A 2 5.69 6.79 -1.79
C HIS A 2 5.19 5.57 -0.99
N GLU A 3 4.19 5.75 -0.14
CA GLU A 3 3.71 4.72 0.80
C GLU A 3 3.17 3.45 0.13
N ALA A 4 2.38 3.58 -0.95
CA ALA A 4 1.84 2.43 -1.67
C ALA A 4 2.93 1.54 -2.31
N TRP A 5 4.03 2.14 -2.75
CA TRP A 5 5.17 1.40 -3.29
C TRP A 5 5.95 0.67 -2.20
N ILE A 6 6.07 1.27 -1.01
CA ILE A 6 6.68 0.65 0.17
C ILE A 6 5.85 -0.57 0.61
N ILE A 7 4.52 -0.42 0.68
CA ILE A 7 3.59 -1.50 1.00
C ILE A 7 3.69 -2.62 -0.04
N SER A 8 3.70 -2.28 -1.33
CA SER A 8 3.81 -3.27 -2.40
C SER A 8 5.13 -4.04 -2.35
N ALA A 9 6.24 -3.34 -2.06
CA ALA A 9 7.55 -3.96 -1.90
C ALA A 9 7.62 -4.90 -0.69
N ARG A 10 7.00 -4.53 0.44
CA ARG A 10 6.89 -5.39 1.63
C ARG A 10 6.10 -6.65 1.33
N LEU A 11 4.90 -6.52 0.75
CA LEU A 11 4.09 -7.68 0.38
C LEU A 11 4.86 -8.61 -0.56
N LYS A 12 5.62 -8.05 -1.50
CA LYS A 12 6.48 -8.84 -2.39
C LYS A 12 7.60 -9.57 -1.65
N ALA A 13 8.18 -9.00 -0.59
CA ALA A 13 9.20 -9.66 0.23
C ALA A 13 8.66 -10.90 0.97
N PHE A 14 7.37 -10.87 1.32
CA PHE A 14 6.65 -12.01 1.90
C PHE A 14 6.07 -12.98 0.84
N GLY A 15 6.36 -12.76 -0.45
CA GLY A 15 5.87 -13.61 -1.54
C GLY A 15 4.44 -13.30 -1.99
N ILE A 16 3.79 -12.30 -1.41
CA ILE A 16 2.42 -11.90 -1.73
C ILE A 16 2.44 -11.00 -2.98
N ARG A 17 1.68 -11.40 -4.01
CA ARG A 17 1.56 -10.61 -5.23
C ARG A 17 0.60 -9.44 -5.00
N SER A 18 1.16 -8.22 -5.06
CA SER A 18 0.39 -6.98 -4.94
C SER A 18 0.43 -6.16 -6.22
N ARG A 19 -0.63 -5.39 -6.48
CA ARG A 19 -0.71 -4.44 -7.59
C ARG A 19 -1.05 -3.06 -7.07
N VAL A 20 -0.17 -2.09 -7.32
CA VAL A 20 -0.45 -0.69 -7.02
C VAL A 20 -1.38 -0.14 -8.10
N HIS A 21 -2.55 0.34 -7.69
CA HIS A 21 -3.49 1.06 -8.54
C HIS A 21 -3.49 2.53 -8.09
N GLY A 22 -2.93 3.39 -8.93
CA GLY A 22 -3.08 4.83 -8.78
C GLY A 22 -4.15 5.29 -9.76
N ASP A 23 -5.15 6.02 -9.27
CA ASP A 23 -6.12 6.67 -10.14
C ASP A 23 -5.39 7.74 -10.97
N ALA A 24 -5.01 7.38 -12.20
CA ALA A 24 -4.42 8.31 -13.17
C ALA A 24 -5.56 8.96 -13.94
N VAL A 25 -6.16 9.97 -13.32
CA VAL A 25 -7.34 10.66 -13.88
C VAL A 25 -6.93 11.60 -15.01
N GLY A 26 -6.84 11.08 -16.24
CA GLY A 26 -6.99 11.82 -17.51
C GLY A 26 -6.09 13.06 -17.78
N PRO A 27 -6.28 13.73 -18.93
CA PRO A 27 -5.50 14.91 -19.32
C PRO A 27 -5.85 16.21 -18.56
N TYR A 28 -6.88 16.20 -17.70
CA TYR A 28 -7.28 17.36 -16.90
C TYR A 28 -7.00 17.10 -15.43
N ALA A 29 -5.99 17.83 -14.95
CA ALA A 29 -5.37 17.67 -13.67
C ALA A 29 -6.32 17.92 -12.49
N PHE A 30 -6.24 17.03 -11.50
CA PHE A 30 -6.35 17.32 -10.07
C PHE A 30 -7.02 18.66 -9.73
N THR A 31 -8.28 18.61 -9.30
CA THR A 31 -8.83 19.73 -8.53
C THR A 31 -8.02 19.87 -7.25
N VAL A 32 -7.58 21.09 -6.93
CA VAL A 32 -6.84 21.38 -5.69
C VAL A 32 -7.71 20.94 -4.51
N GLY A 33 -7.33 19.85 -3.84
CA GLY A 33 -8.11 19.21 -2.77
C GLY A 33 -8.52 17.75 -3.03
N ALA A 34 -8.48 17.27 -4.27
CA ALA A 34 -8.64 15.85 -4.57
C ALA A 34 -7.29 15.14 -4.41
N MET A 35 -7.05 14.58 -3.22
CA MET A 35 -5.84 13.78 -2.98
C MET A 35 -6.02 12.45 -3.74
N GLY A 36 -5.28 12.27 -4.83
CA GLY A 36 -5.32 11.08 -5.67
C GLY A 36 -5.12 9.83 -4.82
N ARG A 37 -6.17 9.03 -4.70
CA ARG A 37 -6.15 7.83 -3.86
C ARG A 37 -5.28 6.79 -4.57
N THR A 38 -4.29 6.29 -3.84
CA THR A 38 -3.45 5.18 -4.32
C THR A 38 -3.85 3.95 -3.52
N GLU A 39 -4.28 2.91 -4.21
CA GLU A 39 -4.73 1.66 -3.61
C GLU A 39 -3.74 0.55 -3.92
N VAL A 40 -3.58 -0.40 -3.00
CA VAL A 40 -2.79 -1.61 -3.22
C VAL A 40 -3.76 -2.79 -3.19
N TRP A 41 -3.87 -3.48 -4.31
CA TRP A 41 -4.74 -4.64 -4.45
C TRP A 41 -3.93 -5.92 -4.26
N VAL A 42 -4.51 -6.86 -3.55
CA VAL A 42 -3.99 -8.22 -3.32
C VAL A 42 -5.04 -9.24 -3.71
N ALA A 43 -4.63 -10.49 -3.97
CA ALA A 43 -5.60 -11.55 -4.20
C ALA A 43 -6.44 -11.77 -2.94
N CYS A 44 -7.73 -12.06 -3.10
CA CYS A 44 -8.62 -12.26 -1.95
C CYS A 44 -8.16 -13.43 -1.05
N SER A 45 -7.53 -14.44 -1.64
CA SER A 45 -6.94 -15.58 -0.92
C SER A 45 -5.79 -15.17 0.01
N ASP A 46 -5.07 -14.10 -0.33
CA ASP A 46 -3.89 -13.63 0.41
C ASP A 46 -4.23 -12.41 1.27
N ALA A 47 -5.52 -12.04 1.38
CA ALA A 47 -5.94 -10.80 2.03
C ALA A 47 -5.70 -10.81 3.55
N GLU A 48 -5.94 -11.95 4.22
CA GLU A 48 -5.67 -12.09 5.65
C GLU A 48 -4.17 -12.07 5.94
N GLU A 49 -3.38 -12.76 5.14
CA GLU A 49 -1.91 -12.80 5.27
C GLU A 49 -1.30 -11.42 5.01
N ALA A 50 -1.74 -10.74 3.94
CA ALA A 50 -1.33 -9.37 3.64
C ALA A 50 -1.64 -8.41 4.79
N ARG A 51 -2.79 -8.59 5.44
CA ARG A 51 -3.20 -7.77 6.59
C ARG A 51 -2.32 -8.05 7.82
N SER A 52 -1.99 -9.31 8.07
CA SER A 52 -1.08 -9.68 9.16
C SER A 52 0.34 -9.12 8.96
N VAL A 53 0.87 -9.13 7.74
CA VAL A 53 2.20 -8.58 7.42
C VAL A 53 2.24 -7.06 7.66
N LEU A 54 1.14 -6.36 7.34
CA LEU A 54 1.04 -4.93 7.55
C LEU A 54 0.91 -4.56 9.04
N ASP A 55 0.16 -5.33 9.81
CA ASP A 55 -0.05 -5.12 11.25
C ASP A 55 1.26 -5.27 12.05
N VAL A 56 2.04 -6.32 11.76
CA VAL A 56 3.36 -6.55 12.36
C VAL A 56 4.34 -5.42 12.05
N SER A 57 4.28 -4.88 10.83
CA SER A 57 5.18 -3.80 10.41
C SER A 57 4.87 -2.44 11.06
N ASP A 58 3.62 -2.19 11.44
CA ASP A 58 3.23 -0.98 12.18
C ASP A 58 3.73 -1.03 13.63
N GLN A 59 3.72 -2.23 14.22
CA GLN A 59 4.30 -2.46 15.55
C GLN A 59 5.83 -2.33 15.57
N GLU A 60 6.57 -2.79 14.57
CA GLU A 60 8.03 -2.59 14.52
C GLU A 60 8.41 -1.11 14.37
N ALA A 61 7.66 -0.33 13.58
CA ALA A 61 7.90 1.12 13.44
C ALA A 61 7.66 1.90 14.75
N ALA A 62 6.83 1.39 15.65
CA ALA A 62 6.57 1.98 16.96
C ALA A 62 7.63 1.60 18.02
N VAL A 63 8.32 0.47 17.84
CA VAL A 63 9.31 -0.04 18.82
C VAL A 63 10.71 0.56 18.59
N ASP A 64 11.04 0.99 17.38
CA ASP A 64 12.30 1.69 17.06
C ASP A 64 12.29 3.21 17.39
N ALA A 65 11.22 3.72 18.00
CA ALA A 65 11.06 5.14 18.36
C ALA A 65 11.24 5.45 19.85
N GLU A 66 11.74 4.51 20.66
CA GLU A 66 12.03 4.68 22.10
C GLU A 66 13.53 4.81 22.42
#